data_AF-F0J9F3-F1
#
_entry.id   AF-F0J9F3-F1
#
_cell.length_a   1.000
_cell.length_b   1.000
_cell.length_c   1.000
_cell.angle_alpha   90.00
_cell.angle_beta   90.00
_cell.angle_gamma   90.00
#
_symmetry.space_group_name_H-M   'P 1'
#
loop_
_entity.id
_entity.type
_entity.pdbx_description
1 polymer ?
#
loop_
_entity_poly.entity_id
_entity_poly.type
_entity_poly.pdbx_seq_one_letter_code
_entity_poly.pdbx_strand_id
1 'polypeptide(L)'
;ESSVESPAPAPPLEMEVDTPEPVPVLPSKNPKSWTVQEVADYIQELPGCTDYAEEFRSQEIDGQALLLLKEDHLMTAMNIKLGPALKICAKINALREDQ
;
A
#
# COMPACT_ATOMS: atom_id res chain seq x y z
N GLU A 1 17.56 24.47 54.99
CA GLU A 1 16.18 24.56 54.47
C GLU A 1 16.11 23.80 53.17
N SER A 2 15.13 22.92 53.10
CA SER A 2 14.73 22.21 51.89
C SER A 2 14.06 23.20 50.94
N SER A 3 14.51 23.27 49.69
CA SER A 3 13.70 23.83 48.61
C SER A 3 13.82 22.92 47.40
N VAL A 4 12.64 22.53 46.95
CA VAL A 4 12.31 21.44 46.05
C VAL A 4 12.48 21.80 44.58
N GLU A 5 12.72 20.75 43.82
CA GLU A 5 12.81 20.61 42.37
C GLU A 5 11.59 21.14 41.59
N SER A 6 11.79 21.47 40.32
CA SER A 6 10.78 21.24 39.27
C SER A 6 11.45 21.07 37.90
N PRO A 7 11.16 19.99 37.16
CA PRO A 7 11.71 19.77 35.82
C PRO A 7 10.91 20.55 34.75
N ALA A 8 11.57 20.87 33.65
CA ALA A 8 10.97 21.53 32.49
C ALA A 8 9.85 20.67 31.85
N PRO A 9 8.81 21.29 31.26
CA PRO A 9 7.76 20.53 30.60
C PRO A 9 8.29 19.90 29.31
N ALA A 10 8.00 18.61 29.12
CA ALA A 10 8.21 17.92 27.86
C ALA A 10 7.36 18.56 26.74
N PRO A 11 7.83 18.55 25.48
CA PRO A 11 6.99 18.97 24.36
C PRO A 11 5.74 18.06 24.28
N PRO A 12 4.61 18.57 23.78
CA PRO A 12 3.44 17.73 23.58
C PRO A 12 3.82 16.64 22.58
N LEU A 13 3.56 15.39 22.96
CA LEU A 13 3.52 14.28 22.02
C LEU A 13 2.59 14.69 20.88
N GLU A 14 3.16 14.84 19.70
CA GLU A 14 2.42 15.15 18.48
C GLU A 14 1.38 14.06 18.33
N MET A 15 0.10 14.43 18.53
CA MET A 15 -1.01 13.56 18.14
C MET A 15 -0.83 13.37 16.65
N GLU A 16 -0.49 12.15 16.24
CA GLU A 16 -0.55 11.72 14.85
C GLU A 16 -2.00 11.94 14.39
N VAL A 17 -2.22 13.11 13.79
CA VAL A 17 -3.40 13.40 13.00
C VAL A 17 -3.44 12.30 11.96
N ASP A 18 -4.50 11.50 12.03
CA ASP A 18 -4.97 10.62 10.96
C ASP A 18 -5.11 11.48 9.70
N THR A 19 -3.98 11.63 9.01
CA THR A 19 -3.89 12.38 7.77
C THR A 19 -4.36 11.36 6.75
N PRO A 20 -5.45 11.61 5.99
CA PRO A 20 -5.83 10.68 4.95
C PRO A 20 -4.63 10.53 4.02
N GLU A 21 -4.03 9.34 4.05
CA GLU A 21 -2.82 9.04 3.29
C GLU A 21 -3.08 9.43 1.83
N PRO A 22 -2.18 10.20 1.18
CA PRO A 22 -2.34 10.53 -0.22
C PRO A 22 -2.39 9.21 -0.98
N VAL A 23 -3.57 8.89 -1.52
CA VAL A 23 -3.73 7.77 -2.44
C VAL A 23 -2.71 7.97 -3.57
N PRO A 24 -1.94 6.94 -3.93
CA PRO A 24 -1.01 7.08 -5.02
C PRO A 24 -1.76 7.48 -6.28
N VAL A 25 -1.45 8.68 -6.77
CA VAL A 25 -2.13 9.26 -7.94
C VAL A 25 -1.44 8.70 -9.17
N LEU A 26 -1.72 7.44 -9.47
CA LEU A 26 -1.51 6.99 -10.83
C LEU A 26 -2.46 7.78 -11.75
N PRO A 27 -1.97 8.25 -12.91
CA PRO A 27 -2.77 9.04 -13.83
C PRO A 27 -4.05 8.29 -14.20
N SER A 28 -5.08 9.03 -14.63
CA SER A 28 -6.43 8.64 -15.09
C SER A 28 -6.50 7.62 -16.25
N LYS A 29 -5.46 6.81 -16.41
CA LYS A 29 -5.28 5.73 -17.36
C LYS A 29 -6.01 4.48 -16.86
N ASN A 30 -6.76 3.85 -17.76
CA ASN A 30 -7.48 2.61 -17.49
C ASN A 30 -6.52 1.52 -16.96
N PRO A 31 -6.75 0.93 -15.77
CA PRO A 31 -5.91 -0.13 -15.21
C PRO A 31 -5.70 -1.33 -16.13
N LYS A 32 -6.65 -1.66 -17.01
CA LYS A 32 -6.50 -2.73 -18.02
C LYS A 32 -5.36 -2.50 -19.01
N SER A 33 -4.88 -1.26 -19.12
CA SER A 33 -3.80 -0.85 -20.03
C SER A 33 -2.46 -0.61 -19.32
N TRP A 34 -2.38 -0.92 -18.03
CA TRP A 34 -1.13 -0.80 -17.28
C TRP A 34 -0.14 -1.87 -17.72
N THR A 35 1.09 -1.43 -17.93
CA THR A 35 2.25 -2.30 -18.11
C THR A 35 2.67 -2.92 -16.79
N VAL A 36 3.52 -3.95 -16.85
CA VAL A 36 4.13 -4.55 -15.65
C VAL A 36 4.82 -3.51 -14.77
N GLN A 37 5.50 -2.52 -15.37
CA GLN A 37 6.14 -1.46 -14.62
C GLN A 37 5.12 -0.57 -13.89
N GLU A 38 4.05 -0.15 -14.57
CA GLU A 38 2.99 0.66 -13.96
C GLU A 38 2.28 -0.09 -12.82
N VAL A 39 2.11 -1.41 -12.94
CA VAL A 39 1.58 -2.25 -11.84
C VAL A 39 2.57 -2.31 -10.67
N ALA A 40 3.86 -2.52 -10.94
CA ALA A 40 4.87 -2.56 -9.89
C ALA A 40 4.95 -1.21 -9.15
N ASP A 41 4.92 -0.10 -9.88
CA ASP A 41 4.91 1.25 -9.32
C ASP A 41 3.64 1.46 -8.46
N TYR A 42 2.46 1.03 -8.94
CA TYR A 42 1.22 1.07 -8.15
C TYR A 42 1.36 0.37 -6.79
N ILE A 43 1.87 -0.87 -6.80
CA ILE A 43 2.06 -1.67 -5.58
C ILE A 43 3.12 -1.03 -4.67
N GLN A 44 4.16 -0.46 -5.26
CA GLN A 44 5.24 0.19 -4.52
C GLN A 44 4.74 1.37 -3.68
N GLU A 45 3.80 2.12 -4.23
CA GLU A 45 3.21 3.29 -3.59
C GLU A 45 2.13 2.91 -2.55
N LEU A 46 1.69 1.64 -2.50
CA LEU A 46 0.74 1.20 -1.48
C LEU A 46 1.40 1.15 -0.08
N PRO A 47 0.77 1.73 0.95
CA PRO A 47 1.35 1.81 2.30
C PRO A 47 1.68 0.44 2.90
N GLY A 48 2.96 0.23 3.20
CA GLY A 48 3.48 -1.03 3.73
C GLY A 48 3.50 -2.18 2.73
N CYS A 49 3.42 -1.90 1.43
CA CYS A 49 3.49 -2.90 0.36
C CYS A 49 4.66 -2.70 -0.61
N THR A 50 5.55 -1.73 -0.33
CA THR A 50 6.70 -1.37 -1.17
C THR A 50 7.57 -2.58 -1.55
N ASP A 51 7.82 -3.47 -0.59
CA ASP A 51 8.68 -4.65 -0.78
C ASP A 51 8.09 -5.69 -1.76
N TYR A 52 6.81 -5.59 -2.11
CA TYR A 52 6.14 -6.53 -3.01
C TYR A 52 6.19 -6.10 -4.49
N ALA A 53 6.65 -4.88 -4.79
CA ALA A 53 6.69 -4.39 -6.17
C ALA A 53 7.57 -5.26 -7.08
N GLU A 54 8.74 -5.71 -6.59
CA GLU A 54 9.62 -6.61 -7.34
C GLU A 54 8.99 -7.99 -7.58
N GLU A 55 8.20 -8.50 -6.62
CA GLU A 55 7.48 -9.76 -6.79
C GLU A 55 6.47 -9.65 -7.94
N PHE A 56 5.68 -8.56 -7.98
CA PHE A 56 4.76 -8.30 -9.10
C PHE A 56 5.49 -8.17 -10.45
N ARG A 57 6.68 -7.54 -10.47
CA ARG A 57 7.50 -7.44 -11.67
C ARG A 57 8.03 -8.81 -12.12
N SER A 58 8.54 -9.62 -11.18
CA SER A 58 9.09 -10.94 -11.46
C SER A 58 8.04 -11.94 -11.93
N GLN A 59 6.79 -11.79 -11.49
CA GLN A 59 5.66 -12.61 -11.92
C GLN A 59 4.99 -12.08 -13.20
N GLU A 60 5.56 -11.03 -13.80
CA GLU A 60 5.06 -10.40 -15.03
C GLU A 60 3.59 -9.95 -14.94
N ILE A 61 3.18 -9.42 -13.79
CA ILE A 61 1.80 -8.97 -13.57
C ILE A 61 1.56 -7.64 -14.28
N ASP A 62 0.86 -7.69 -15.42
CA ASP A 62 0.34 -6.51 -16.11
C ASP A 62 -1.05 -6.09 -15.57
N GLY A 63 -1.60 -5.00 -16.13
CA GLY A 63 -2.88 -4.47 -15.70
C GLY A 63 -4.06 -5.43 -15.86
N GLN A 64 -4.03 -6.30 -16.88
CA GLN A 64 -5.09 -7.30 -17.06
C GLN A 64 -4.96 -8.41 -16.01
N ALA A 65 -3.75 -8.91 -15.77
CA ALA A 65 -3.46 -9.92 -14.77
C ALA A 65 -3.78 -9.40 -13.36
N LEU A 66 -3.40 -8.16 -13.04
CA LEU A 66 -3.70 -7.49 -11.77
C LEU A 66 -5.20 -7.54 -11.46
N LEU A 67 -6.04 -7.21 -12.45
CA LEU A 67 -7.49 -7.21 -12.32
C LEU A 67 -8.10 -8.62 -12.25
N LEU A 68 -7.31 -9.69 -12.41
CA LEU A 68 -7.74 -11.08 -12.23
C LEU A 68 -7.22 -11.70 -10.93
N LEU A 69 -6.31 -11.02 -10.22
CA LEU A 69 -5.77 -11.51 -8.96
C LEU A 69 -6.87 -11.68 -7.90
N LYS A 70 -6.68 -12.72 -7.10
CA LYS A 70 -7.50 -13.08 -5.94
C LYS A 70 -6.56 -13.20 -4.74
N GLU A 71 -7.14 -13.09 -3.54
CA GLU A 71 -6.39 -13.23 -2.29
C GLU A 71 -5.54 -14.51 -2.25
N ASP A 72 -6.12 -15.62 -2.70
CA ASP A 72 -5.45 -16.92 -2.78
C ASP A 72 -4.16 -16.88 -3.61
N HIS A 73 -4.15 -16.18 -4.76
CA HIS A 73 -2.96 -16.06 -5.60
C HIS A 73 -1.85 -15.27 -4.90
N LEU A 74 -2.22 -14.19 -4.20
CA LEU A 74 -1.26 -13.36 -3.46
C LEU A 74 -0.60 -14.17 -2.34
N MET A 75 -1.39 -14.95 -1.60
CA MET A 75 -0.91 -15.70 -0.45
C MET A 75 -0.15 -16.97 -0.83
N THR A 76 -0.62 -17.70 -1.83
CA THR A 76 -0.05 -19.01 -2.19
C THR A 76 1.05 -18.90 -3.24
N ALA A 77 0.78 -18.22 -4.36
CA ALA A 77 1.71 -18.16 -5.49
C ALA A 77 2.81 -17.12 -5.28
N MET A 78 2.49 -16.00 -4.63
CA MET A 78 3.42 -14.89 -4.38
C MET A 78 3.92 -14.82 -2.92
N ASN A 79 3.52 -15.78 -2.08
CA ASN A 79 3.95 -15.89 -0.68
C ASN A 79 3.77 -14.60 0.14
N ILE A 80 2.74 -13.80 -0.17
CA ILE A 80 2.40 -12.57 0.54
C ILE A 80 1.60 -12.91 1.79
N LYS A 81 1.96 -12.31 2.93
CA LYS A 81 1.23 -12.53 4.19
C LYS A 81 -0.20 -12.01 4.10
N LEU A 82 -1.10 -12.59 4.90
CA LEU A 82 -2.53 -12.23 4.92
C LEU A 82 -2.77 -10.72 5.05
N GLY A 83 -2.08 -10.03 5.96
CA GLY A 83 -2.27 -8.58 6.18
C GLY A 83 -2.06 -7.74 4.91
N PRO A 84 -0.86 -7.77 4.30
CA PRO A 84 -0.61 -7.11 3.03
C PRO A 84 -1.50 -7.60 1.87
N ALA A 85 -1.79 -8.91 1.79
CA ALA A 85 -2.66 -9.46 0.76
C ALA A 85 -4.07 -8.84 0.80
N LEU A 86 -4.65 -8.69 1.99
CA LEU A 86 -5.94 -8.02 2.17
C LEU A 86 -5.91 -6.56 1.72
N LYS A 87 -4.85 -5.82 2.05
CA LYS A 87 -4.68 -4.42 1.63
C LYS A 87 -4.62 -4.30 0.11
N ILE A 88 -3.83 -5.15 -0.54
CA ILE A 88 -3.69 -5.18 -2.00
C ILE A 88 -5.03 -5.55 -2.65
N CYS A 89 -5.72 -6.58 -2.15
CA CYS A 89 -7.04 -6.97 -2.66
C CYS A 89 -8.07 -5.84 -2.56
N ALA A 90 -8.12 -5.12 -1.45
CA ALA A 90 -9.01 -3.97 -1.30
C ALA A 90 -8.74 -2.89 -2.37
N LYS A 91 -7.47 -2.62 -2.65
CA LYS A 91 -7.04 -1.65 -3.66
C LYS A 91 -7.36 -2.11 -5.09
N ILE A 92 -7.13 -3.38 -5.41
CA ILE A 92 -7.52 -3.97 -6.71
C ILE A 92 -9.04 -3.94 -6.91
N ASN A 93 -9.83 -4.20 -5.86
CA ASN A 93 -11.29 -4.16 -5.97
C ASN A 93 -11.79 -2.74 -6.25
N ALA A 94 -11.23 -1.71 -5.61
CA ALA A 94 -11.55 -0.32 -5.93
C ALA A 94 -11.27 0.01 -7.41
N LEU A 95 -10.14 -0.45 -7.96
CA LEU A 95 -9.83 -0.28 -9.39
C LEU A 95 -10.85 -0.95 -10.34
N ARG A 96 -11.54 -2.01 -9.89
CA ARG A 96 -12.59 -2.68 -10.67
C ARG A 96 -13.93 -1.96 -10.62
N GLU A 97 -14.24 -1.33 -9.49
CA GLU A 97 -15.49 -0.58 -9.28
C GLU A 97 -15.47 0.77 -10.03
N ASP A 98 -14.29 1.35 -10.23
CA ASP A 98 -14.07 2.58 -11.00
C ASP A 98 -14.01 2.36 -12.53
N GLN A 99 -14.40 1.18 -13.03
CA GLN A 99 -14.47 0.81 -14.46
C GLN A 99 -15.92 0.79 -14.98
#